data_AF-A0A7V7YDY6-F1
#
_entry.id   AF-A0A7V7YDY6-F1
#
_cell.length_a   1.000
_cell.length_b   1.000
_cell.length_c   1.000
_cell.angle_alpha   90.00
_cell.angle_beta   90.00
_cell.angle_gamma   90.00
#
_symmetry.space_group_name_H-M   'P 1'
#
loop_
_entity.id
_entity.type
_entity.pdbx_description
1 polymer ?
#
loop_
_entity_poly.entity_id
_entity_poly.type
_entity_poly.pdbx_seq_one_letter_code
_entity_poly.pdbx_strand_id
1 'polypeptide(L)'
;MTEFVGVVILVLVVLVLFQVVAARDRIILELRERASQQGRDIAALRELTDAIADRVLLTRDQRRVKWFDELPPIALDDLKTLSSGSERELIVALGGSDDAEVVGLHYRHDRLEFRSDGEKDAVAHGFARQWATIENDRPVKIYVNQYALTSKIVGLNQDGFVKFAPHNARLPE
;
A
#
# COMPACT_ATOMS: atom_id res chain seq x y z
N MET A 1 -61.67 50.18 -18.95
CA MET A 1 -60.69 50.61 -17.93
C MET A 1 -60.41 49.48 -16.92
N THR A 2 -61.44 48.92 -16.27
CA THR A 2 -61.28 47.89 -15.23
C THR A 2 -60.69 46.56 -15.72
N GLU A 3 -61.09 46.07 -16.90
CA GLU A 3 -60.54 44.83 -17.48
C GLU A 3 -59.06 44.93 -17.86
N PHE A 4 -58.65 46.09 -18.38
CA PHE A 4 -57.26 46.37 -18.75
C PHE A 4 -56.34 46.35 -17.51
N VAL A 5 -56.80 46.93 -16.39
CA VAL A 5 -56.06 46.91 -15.12
C VAL A 5 -55.91 45.48 -14.59
N GLY A 6 -56.96 44.64 -14.71
CA GLY A 6 -56.90 43.23 -14.31
C GLY A 6 -55.85 42.42 -15.09
N VAL A 7 -55.78 42.63 -16.41
CA VAL A 7 -54.78 41.97 -17.27
C VAL A 7 -53.36 42.41 -16.91
N VAL A 8 -53.14 43.72 -16.66
CA VAL A 8 -51.82 44.23 -16.26
C VAL A 8 -51.36 43.65 -14.92
N ILE A 9 -52.26 43.53 -13.94
CA ILE A 9 -51.96 42.91 -12.64
C ILE A 9 -51.62 41.43 -12.82
N LEU A 10 -52.38 40.69 -13.63
CA LEU A 10 -52.11 39.29 -13.90
C LEU A 10 -50.72 39.08 -14.54
N VAL A 11 -50.38 39.89 -15.54
CA VAL A 11 -49.06 39.83 -16.19
C VAL A 11 -47.94 40.11 -15.20
N LEU A 12 -48.08 41.12 -14.34
CA LEU A 12 -47.10 41.42 -13.30
C LEU A 12 -46.93 40.27 -12.30
N VAL A 13 -48.03 39.65 -11.86
CA VAL A 13 -47.98 38.49 -10.95
C VAL A 13 -47.25 37.31 -11.60
N VAL A 14 -47.55 37.00 -12.86
CA VAL A 14 -46.87 35.92 -13.59
C VAL A 14 -45.38 36.20 -13.75
N LEU A 15 -45.01 37.45 -14.04
CA LEU A 15 -43.61 37.86 -14.22
C LEU A 15 -42.83 37.74 -12.91
N VAL A 16 -43.43 38.14 -11.78
CA VAL A 16 -42.85 37.99 -10.44
C VAL A 16 -42.72 36.50 -10.08
N LEU A 17 -43.75 35.68 -10.32
CA LEU A 17 -43.68 34.24 -10.07
C LEU A 17 -42.57 33.57 -10.90
N PHE A 18 -42.44 33.95 -12.17
CA PHE A 18 -41.37 33.44 -13.03
C PHE A 18 -39.98 33.83 -12.51
N GLN A 19 -39.79 35.07 -12.06
CA GLN A 19 -38.52 35.51 -11.47
C GLN A 19 -38.20 34.75 -10.17
N VAL A 20 -39.20 34.50 -9.32
CA VAL A 20 -39.03 33.74 -8.07
C VAL A 20 -38.64 32.29 -8.35
N VAL A 21 -39.26 31.64 -9.34
CA VAL A 21 -38.92 30.27 -9.75
C VAL A 21 -37.50 30.22 -10.33
N ALA A 22 -37.15 31.12 -11.25
CA ALA A 22 -35.82 31.19 -11.83
C ALA A 22 -34.72 31.48 -10.78
N ALA A 23 -35.01 32.31 -9.78
CA ALA A 23 -34.09 32.56 -8.67
C ALA A 23 -33.91 31.32 -7.78
N ARG A 24 -34.98 30.58 -7.48
CA ARG A 24 -34.90 29.32 -6.73
C ARG A 24 -34.05 28.28 -7.45
N ASP A 25 -34.25 28.11 -8.76
CA ASP A 25 -33.50 27.12 -9.53
C ASP A 25 -32.00 27.43 -9.55
N ARG A 26 -31.61 28.71 -9.68
CA ARG A 26 -30.20 29.12 -9.56
C ARG A 26 -29.63 28.81 -8.17
N ILE A 27 -30.36 29.13 -7.11
CA ILE A 27 -29.93 28.87 -5.73
C ILE A 27 -29.77 27.37 -5.49
N ILE A 28 -30.70 26.54 -5.99
CA ILE A 28 -30.62 25.08 -5.86
C ILE A 28 -29.37 24.55 -6.57
N LEU A 29 -29.05 25.08 -7.76
CA LEU A 29 -27.89 24.66 -8.53
C LEU A 29 -26.58 25.06 -7.83
N GLU A 30 -26.49 26.30 -7.33
CA GLU A 30 -25.34 26.75 -6.53
C GLU A 30 -25.16 25.94 -5.24
N LEU A 31 -26.25 25.64 -4.52
CA LEU A 31 -26.19 24.81 -3.31
C LEU A 31 -25.72 23.40 -3.62
N ARG A 32 -26.13 22.82 -4.76
CA ARG A 32 -25.70 21.50 -5.21
C ARG A 32 -24.22 21.47 -5.57
N GLU A 33 -23.73 22.49 -6.26
CA GLU A 33 -22.31 22.63 -6.57
C GLU A 33 -21.48 22.77 -5.30
N ARG A 34 -21.88 23.63 -4.36
CA ARG A 34 -21.21 23.79 -3.05
C ARG A 34 -21.20 22.51 -2.25
N ALA A 35 -22.31 21.76 -2.18
CA ALA A 35 -22.37 20.48 -1.50
C ALA A 35 -21.45 19.43 -2.15
N SER A 36 -21.37 19.41 -3.48
CA SER A 36 -20.45 18.50 -4.21
C SER A 36 -18.98 18.84 -3.96
N GLN A 37 -18.67 20.13 -3.79
CA GLN A 37 -17.31 20.60 -3.53
C GLN A 37 -16.93 20.33 -2.08
N GLN A 38 -17.81 20.63 -1.13
CA GLN A 38 -17.65 20.26 0.27
C GLN A 38 -17.47 18.74 0.46
N GLY A 39 -18.23 17.92 -0.28
CA GLY A 39 -18.07 16.46 -0.23
C GLY A 39 -16.69 16.00 -0.72
N ARG A 40 -16.16 16.62 -1.78
CA ARG A 40 -14.79 16.35 -2.28
C ARG A 40 -13.73 16.81 -1.29
N ASP A 41 -13.90 17.99 -0.70
CA ASP A 41 -12.94 18.53 0.28
C ASP A 41 -12.89 17.67 1.54
N ILE A 42 -14.05 17.15 2.01
CA ILE A 42 -14.11 16.22 3.15
C ILE A 42 -13.39 14.90 2.83
N ALA A 43 -13.55 14.37 1.62
CA ALA A 43 -12.85 13.14 1.21
C ALA A 43 -11.33 13.34 1.18
N ALA A 44 -10.86 14.45 0.60
CA ALA A 44 -9.44 14.79 0.56
C ALA A 44 -8.86 15.02 1.97
N LEU A 45 -9.60 15.68 2.86
CA LEU A 45 -9.22 15.84 4.27
C LEU A 45 -9.10 14.48 4.96
N ARG A 46 -10.02 13.53 4.70
CA ARG A 46 -9.96 12.19 5.30
C ARG A 46 -8.73 11.42 4.85
N GLU A 47 -8.42 11.41 3.55
CA GLU A 47 -7.20 10.79 3.03
C GLU A 47 -5.93 11.41 3.64
N LEU A 48 -5.89 12.74 3.77
CA LEU A 48 -4.79 13.43 4.45
C LEU A 48 -4.71 13.04 5.94
N THR A 49 -5.85 12.91 6.61
CA THR A 49 -5.89 12.56 8.04
C THR A 49 -5.42 11.11 8.25
N ASP A 50 -5.83 10.19 7.39
CA ASP A 50 -5.38 8.78 7.44
C ASP A 50 -3.87 8.68 7.14
N ALA A 51 -3.37 9.44 6.16
CA ALA A 51 -1.94 9.51 5.86
C ALA A 51 -1.10 10.14 7.00
N ILE A 52 -1.66 11.11 7.72
CA ILE A 52 -1.04 11.70 8.91
C ILE A 52 -1.09 10.73 10.09
N ALA A 53 -2.22 10.05 10.30
CA ALA A 53 -2.37 9.02 11.34
C ALA A 53 -1.34 7.90 11.14
N ASP A 54 -1.16 7.41 9.92
CA ASP A 54 -0.11 6.43 9.58
C ASP A 54 1.30 6.93 9.91
N ARG A 55 1.58 8.23 9.77
CA ARG A 55 2.89 8.83 10.06
C ARG A 55 3.11 9.18 11.53
N VAL A 56 2.05 9.47 12.28
CA VAL A 56 2.12 10.00 13.65
C VAL A 56 1.82 8.93 14.71
N LEU A 57 0.96 7.94 14.40
CA LEU A 57 0.49 6.95 15.37
C LEU A 57 1.25 5.62 15.29
N LEU A 58 1.79 5.27 14.12
CA LEU A 58 2.53 4.02 13.97
C LEU A 58 3.92 4.14 14.57
N THR A 59 4.30 3.15 15.38
CA THR A 59 5.68 3.02 15.84
C THR A 59 6.61 2.81 14.63
N ARG A 60 7.92 3.00 14.83
CA ARG A 60 8.92 2.72 13.78
C ARG A 60 8.80 1.29 13.25
N ASP A 61 8.59 0.32 14.13
CA ASP A 61 8.50 -1.09 13.75
C ASP A 61 7.21 -1.37 12.96
N GLN A 62 6.07 -0.83 13.39
CA GLN A 62 4.80 -0.94 12.66
C GLN A 62 4.86 -0.33 11.26
N ARG A 63 5.53 0.82 11.09
CA ARG A 63 5.75 1.42 9.76
C ARG A 63 6.57 0.50 8.86
N ARG A 64 7.56 -0.19 9.42
CA ARG A 64 8.40 -1.13 8.67
C ARG A 64 7.67 -2.41 8.32
N VAL A 65 6.82 -2.93 9.22
CA VAL A 65 5.95 -4.09 8.95
C VAL A 65 4.96 -3.75 7.83
N LYS A 66 4.28 -2.60 7.92
CA LYS A 66 3.39 -2.13 6.86
C LYS A 66 4.12 -2.00 5.51
N TRP A 67 5.31 -1.39 5.52
CA TRP A 67 6.14 -1.29 4.32
C TRP A 67 6.56 -2.67 3.79
N PHE A 68 6.90 -3.62 4.66
CA PHE A 68 7.21 -5.00 4.29
C PHE A 68 6.00 -5.69 3.64
N ASP A 69 4.79 -5.49 4.16
CA ASP A 69 3.56 -6.08 3.61
C ASP A 69 3.27 -5.60 2.19
N GLU A 70 3.58 -4.35 1.87
CA GLU A 70 3.44 -3.76 0.54
C GLU A 70 4.44 -4.31 -0.50
N LEU A 71 5.55 -4.92 -0.07
CA LEU A 71 6.55 -5.49 -0.99
C LEU A 71 6.01 -6.73 -1.73
N PRO A 72 6.43 -6.94 -2.98
CA PRO A 72 6.04 -8.14 -3.72
C PRO A 72 6.61 -9.41 -3.07
N PRO A 73 5.88 -10.52 -3.13
CA PRO A 73 6.42 -11.82 -2.72
C PRO A 73 7.55 -12.25 -3.65
N ILE A 74 8.42 -13.14 -3.16
CA ILE A 74 9.49 -13.72 -3.98
C ILE A 74 8.86 -14.62 -5.06
N ALA A 75 9.02 -14.22 -6.32
CA ALA A 75 8.66 -15.08 -7.43
C ALA A 75 9.70 -16.19 -7.60
N LEU A 76 9.25 -17.39 -7.95
CA LEU A 76 10.16 -18.51 -8.16
C LEU A 76 11.12 -18.26 -9.33
N ASP A 77 10.63 -17.58 -10.36
CA ASP A 77 11.42 -17.25 -11.54
C ASP A 77 12.60 -16.33 -11.20
N ASP A 78 12.42 -15.41 -10.24
CA ASP A 78 13.51 -14.56 -9.76
C ASP A 78 14.65 -15.41 -9.17
N LEU A 79 14.32 -16.45 -8.40
CA LEU A 79 15.32 -17.37 -7.82
C LEU A 79 15.96 -18.27 -8.87
N LYS A 80 15.22 -18.72 -9.89
CA LYS A 80 15.77 -19.50 -11.00
C LYS A 80 16.81 -18.73 -11.80
N THR A 81 16.70 -17.41 -11.86
CA THR A 81 17.69 -16.56 -12.55
C THR A 81 18.98 -16.37 -11.77
N LEU A 82 19.02 -16.71 -10.48
CA LEU A 82 20.21 -16.57 -9.66
C LEU A 82 21.19 -17.72 -9.93
N SER A 83 22.42 -17.36 -10.28
CA SER A 83 23.53 -18.32 -10.29
C SER A 83 24.12 -18.46 -8.89
N SER A 84 24.80 -19.59 -8.64
CA SER A 84 25.59 -19.77 -7.42
C SER A 84 26.61 -18.62 -7.25
N GLY A 85 26.69 -18.08 -6.04
CA GLY A 85 27.49 -16.90 -5.71
C GLY A 85 26.82 -15.56 -6.01
N SER A 86 25.65 -15.53 -6.67
CA SER A 86 24.91 -14.29 -6.90
C SER A 86 24.49 -13.64 -5.58
N GLU A 87 24.68 -12.33 -5.50
CA GLU A 87 24.25 -11.54 -4.33
C GLU A 87 22.92 -10.84 -4.60
N ARG A 88 22.07 -10.84 -3.57
CA ARG A 88 20.79 -10.15 -3.54
C ARG A 88 20.53 -9.57 -2.17
N GLU A 89 19.80 -8.47 -2.16
CA GLU A 89 19.34 -7.84 -0.93
C GLU A 89 17.96 -8.38 -0.56
N LEU A 90 17.77 -8.67 0.72
CA LEU A 90 16.52 -9.20 1.27
C LEU A 90 15.99 -8.28 2.37
N ILE A 91 14.66 -8.24 2.50
CA ILE A 91 13.98 -7.71 3.68
C ILE A 91 13.34 -8.89 4.40
N VAL A 92 13.51 -8.95 5.72
CA VAL A 92 12.96 -10.01 6.56
C VAL A 92 12.14 -9.39 7.68
N ALA A 93 10.92 -9.86 7.88
CA ALA A 93 10.11 -9.61 9.07
C ALA A 93 10.30 -10.78 10.04
N LEU A 94 11.03 -10.54 11.14
CA LEU A 94 11.32 -11.51 12.19
C LEU A 94 10.20 -11.49 13.23
N GLY A 95 9.56 -12.64 13.44
CA GLY A 95 8.31 -12.73 14.20
C GLY A 95 7.07 -12.69 13.30
N GLY A 96 5.91 -13.06 13.87
CA GLY A 96 4.66 -13.26 13.13
C GLY A 96 3.53 -12.34 13.57
N SER A 97 3.86 -11.11 14.00
CA SER A 97 2.90 -10.12 14.52
C SER A 97 3.12 -8.74 13.90
N ASP A 98 2.19 -7.82 14.13
CA ASP A 98 2.23 -6.44 13.63
C ASP A 98 3.44 -5.63 14.16
N ASP A 99 4.06 -6.10 15.24
CA ASP A 99 5.29 -5.55 15.83
C ASP A 99 6.54 -6.39 15.49
N ALA A 100 6.52 -7.14 14.39
CA ALA A 100 7.69 -7.91 13.93
C ALA A 100 8.90 -7.00 13.67
N GLU A 101 10.09 -7.49 14.02
CA GLU A 101 11.32 -6.77 13.77
C GLU A 101 11.69 -6.91 12.28
N VAL A 102 11.63 -5.80 11.54
CA VAL A 102 11.98 -5.80 10.12
C VAL A 102 13.44 -5.39 9.92
N VAL A 103 14.21 -6.31 9.35
CA VAL A 103 15.65 -6.16 9.11
C VAL A 103 16.02 -6.39 7.65
N GLY A 104 17.11 -5.77 7.20
CA GLY A 104 17.67 -5.99 5.88
C GLY A 104 18.88 -6.93 5.93
N LEU A 105 18.95 -7.85 4.97
CA LEU A 105 20.02 -8.84 4.87
C LEU A 105 20.68 -8.81 3.48
N HIS A 106 22.01 -8.93 3.45
CA HIS A 106 22.74 -9.34 2.27
C HIS A 106 22.65 -10.87 2.15
N TYR A 107 22.18 -11.37 1.03
CA TYR A 107 22.06 -12.80 0.74
C TYR A 107 22.94 -13.19 -0.45
N ARG A 108 23.76 -14.22 -0.25
CA ARG A 108 24.50 -14.88 -1.31
C ARG A 108 23.85 -16.23 -1.62
N HIS A 109 23.36 -16.37 -2.85
CA HIS A 109 22.75 -17.59 -3.34
C HIS A 109 23.78 -18.70 -3.50
N ASP A 110 23.41 -19.93 -3.15
CA ASP A 110 24.22 -21.13 -3.39
C ASP A 110 23.55 -22.03 -4.44
N ARG A 111 22.33 -22.50 -4.15
CA ARG A 111 21.56 -23.38 -5.04
C ARG A 111 20.06 -23.31 -4.78
N LEU A 112 19.27 -23.74 -5.75
CA LEU A 112 17.82 -23.90 -5.66
C LEU A 112 17.45 -25.40 -5.75
N GLU A 113 16.59 -25.87 -4.85
CA GLU A 113 16.11 -27.25 -4.81
C GLU A 113 14.59 -27.29 -4.86
N PHE A 114 14.00 -28.05 -5.77
CA PHE A 114 12.54 -28.21 -5.89
C PHE A 114 12.06 -29.36 -5.02
N ARG A 115 10.98 -29.15 -4.27
CA ARG A 115 10.42 -30.14 -3.32
C ARG A 115 9.25 -30.93 -3.87
N SER A 116 8.70 -30.53 -5.01
CA SER A 116 7.50 -31.13 -5.59
C SER A 116 7.60 -31.19 -7.12
N ASP A 117 6.98 -32.23 -7.68
CA ASP A 117 6.81 -32.36 -9.12
C ASP A 117 5.98 -31.17 -9.65
N GLY A 118 6.52 -30.48 -10.66
CA GLY A 118 5.91 -29.27 -11.22
C GLY A 118 6.31 -27.96 -10.53
N GLU A 119 7.42 -27.94 -9.78
CA GLU A 119 8.09 -26.72 -9.29
C GLU A 119 7.21 -25.82 -8.40
N LYS A 120 6.27 -26.40 -7.63
CA LYS A 120 5.33 -25.62 -6.80
C LYS A 120 5.95 -25.08 -5.51
N ASP A 121 6.91 -25.83 -4.97
CA ASP A 121 7.64 -25.49 -3.76
C ASP A 121 9.13 -25.63 -4.01
N ALA A 122 9.90 -24.64 -3.57
CA ALA A 122 11.34 -24.64 -3.69
C ALA A 122 12.03 -24.21 -2.39
N VAL A 123 13.27 -24.63 -2.25
CA VAL A 123 14.18 -24.22 -1.19
C VAL A 123 15.37 -23.55 -1.83
N ALA A 124 15.55 -22.26 -1.59
CA ALA A 124 16.78 -21.57 -1.94
C ALA A 124 17.77 -21.71 -0.78
N HIS A 125 18.90 -22.34 -1.03
CA HIS A 125 20.02 -22.44 -0.11
C HIS A 125 20.98 -21.29 -0.35
N GLY A 126 21.55 -20.76 0.71
CA GLY A 126 22.58 -19.74 0.58
C GLY A 126 23.08 -19.28 1.94
N PHE A 127 23.66 -18.09 1.95
CA PHE A 127 24.19 -17.47 3.13
C PHE A 127 23.65 -16.06 3.29
N ALA A 128 23.41 -15.63 4.52
CA ALA A 128 22.94 -14.28 4.80
C ALA A 128 23.69 -13.62 5.95
N ARG A 129 23.81 -12.29 5.86
CA ARG A 129 24.33 -11.40 6.91
C ARG A 129 23.47 -10.14 6.97
N GLN A 130 23.36 -9.49 8.12
CA GLN A 130 22.60 -8.24 8.23
C GLN A 130 23.33 -7.09 7.52
N TRP A 131 22.58 -6.13 6.98
CA TRP A 131 23.15 -4.93 6.34
C TRP A 131 24.06 -4.10 7.25
N ALA A 132 23.67 -4.00 8.51
CA ALA A 132 24.31 -3.14 9.48
C ALA A 132 25.54 -3.79 10.15
N THR A 133 25.78 -5.09 9.94
CA THR A 133 26.84 -5.81 10.64
C THR A 133 27.87 -6.37 9.67
N ILE A 134 29.13 -6.38 10.11
CA ILE A 134 30.24 -7.04 9.41
C ILE A 134 30.39 -8.48 9.94
N GLU A 135 29.31 -9.05 10.47
CA GLU A 135 29.31 -10.44 10.92
C GLU A 135 29.53 -11.39 9.73
N ASN A 136 29.98 -12.60 10.06
CA ASN A 136 30.16 -13.65 9.09
C ASN A 136 28.80 -14.11 8.53
N ASP A 137 28.80 -14.36 7.23
CA ASP A 137 27.75 -15.05 6.50
C ASP A 137 27.29 -16.32 7.23
N ARG A 138 25.98 -16.42 7.49
CA ARG A 138 25.37 -17.59 8.14
C ARG A 138 24.61 -18.41 7.11
N PRO A 139 24.67 -19.75 7.17
CA PRO A 139 23.90 -20.58 6.26
C PRO A 139 22.40 -20.42 6.53
N VAL A 140 21.63 -20.15 5.48
CA VAL A 140 20.17 -19.96 5.55
C VAL A 140 19.47 -20.77 4.48
N LYS A 141 18.18 -21.02 4.71
CA LYS A 141 17.28 -21.60 3.72
C LYS A 141 16.05 -20.70 3.58
N ILE A 142 15.66 -20.44 2.34
CA ILE A 142 14.42 -19.72 2.02
C ILE A 142 13.44 -20.75 1.45
N TYR A 143 12.39 -21.05 2.20
CA TYR A 143 11.27 -21.83 1.72
C TYR A 143 10.33 -20.94 0.94
N VAL A 144 10.07 -21.29 -0.30
CA VAL A 144 9.18 -20.56 -1.20
C VAL A 144 7.95 -21.41 -1.47
N ASN A 145 6.78 -20.84 -1.19
CA ASN A 145 5.50 -21.44 -1.49
C ASN A 145 4.80 -20.58 -2.54
N GLN A 146 4.74 -21.07 -3.78
CA GLN A 146 4.12 -20.35 -4.90
C GLN A 146 2.58 -20.31 -4.80
N TYR A 147 1.97 -21.27 -4.11
CA TYR A 147 0.52 -21.28 -3.94
C TYR A 147 0.04 -20.19 -2.97
N ALA A 148 0.73 -20.06 -1.84
CA ALA A 148 0.42 -19.05 -0.82
C ALA A 148 1.07 -17.69 -1.11
N LEU A 149 1.93 -17.59 -2.13
CA LEU A 149 2.74 -16.41 -2.42
C LEU A 149 3.50 -15.91 -1.19
N THR A 150 4.03 -16.84 -0.39
CA THR A 150 4.79 -16.52 0.81
C THR A 150 6.17 -17.18 0.75
N SER A 151 7.14 -16.52 1.39
CA SER A 151 8.48 -17.06 1.54
C SER A 151 8.95 -16.88 2.97
N LYS A 152 9.57 -17.92 3.52
CA LYS A 152 10.04 -17.97 4.90
C LYS A 152 11.53 -18.29 4.93
N ILE A 153 12.30 -17.46 5.63
CA ILE A 153 13.73 -17.70 5.87
C ILE A 153 13.94 -18.40 7.22
N VAL A 154 14.84 -19.38 7.23
CA VAL A 154 15.28 -20.11 8.43
C VAL A 154 16.81 -20.16 8.47
N GLY A 155 17.37 -20.39 9.67
CA GLY A 155 18.83 -20.42 9.90
C GLY A 155 19.38 -19.11 10.48
N LEU A 156 18.51 -18.14 10.74
CA LEU A 156 18.80 -16.96 11.55
C LEU A 156 18.51 -17.26 13.03
N ASN A 157 18.77 -16.29 13.92
CA ASN A 157 18.42 -16.41 15.34
C ASN A 157 16.91 -16.59 15.55
N GLN A 158 16.11 -15.99 14.67
CA GLN A 158 14.66 -16.09 14.63
C GLN A 158 14.22 -16.30 13.18
N ASP A 159 13.23 -17.16 12.98
CA ASP A 159 12.60 -17.34 11.68
C ASP A 159 11.73 -16.14 11.30
N GLY A 160 11.60 -15.88 10.00
CA GLY A 160 10.82 -14.75 9.52
C GLY A 160 10.30 -14.90 8.10
N PHE A 161 9.35 -14.06 7.73
CA PHE A 161 8.93 -13.90 6.34
C PHE A 161 9.97 -13.08 5.59
N VAL A 162 10.21 -13.42 4.33
CA VAL A 162 11.28 -12.80 3.53
C VAL A 162 10.78 -12.40 2.15
N LYS A 163 11.25 -11.23 1.70
CA LYS A 163 11.00 -10.67 0.37
C LYS A 163 12.30 -10.12 -0.21
N PHE A 164 12.39 -9.99 -1.53
CA PHE A 164 13.50 -9.27 -2.15
C PHE A 164 13.42 -7.79 -1.82
N ALA A 165 14.55 -7.19 -1.49
CA ALA A 165 14.62 -5.76 -1.29
C ALA A 165 14.55 -5.03 -2.64
N PRO A 166 13.79 -3.94 -2.74
CA PRO A 166 13.84 -3.05 -3.90
C PRO A 166 15.26 -2.52 -4.16
N HIS A 167 15.53 -2.09 -5.39
CA HIS A 167 16.82 -1.49 -5.72
C HIS A 167 17.10 -0.27 -4.82
N ASN A 168 18.28 -0.21 -4.20
CA ASN A 168 18.69 0.81 -3.22
C ASN A 168 17.75 0.95 -2.00
N ALA A 169 17.09 -0.14 -1.59
CA ALA A 169 16.20 -0.12 -0.43
C ALA A 169 16.92 0.36 0.84
N ARG A 170 16.18 1.15 1.63
CA ARG A 170 16.52 1.53 3.00
C ARG A 170 15.30 1.28 3.86
N LEU A 171 15.53 0.75 5.06
CA LEU A 171 14.43 0.55 6.01
C LEU A 171 13.85 1.91 6.41
N PRO A 172 12.51 2.08 6.41
CA PRO A 172 11.87 3.28 6.92
C PRO A 172 12.34 3.64 8.35
N GLU A 173 12.45 4.93 8.62
CA GLU A 173 12.71 5.50 9.97
C GLU A 173 11.40 5.78 10.70
#